data_AF-A0A183CL60-F1
#
_entry.id   AF-A0A183CL60-F1
#
_cell.length_a   1.000
_cell.length_b   1.000
_cell.length_c   1.000
_cell.angle_alpha   90.00
_cell.angle_beta   90.00
_cell.angle_gamma   90.00
#
_symmetry.space_group_name_H-M   'P 1'
#
loop_
_entity.id
_entity.type
_entity.pdbx_description
1 polymer ?
#
loop_
_entity_poly.entity_id
_entity_poly.type
_entity_poly.pdbx_seq_one_letter_code
_entity_poly.pdbx_strand_id
1 'polypeptide(L)'
;MEIDRAIGGNGAGIRNKRSREPQLPIPQEPIPTKVIGFERIIIGYIDQSVIEFLQRFRCLFNSSGTNVYIARNLCDQSRRREIIHQKIWPLVNDNICGFRLYFSDLDDLRQFSPTILRNCANLRSIDTVGFSPEFPADDNADASSEQALTKWLFTSRGDGLPKMLYCWLSSAEKLKRSFVNALESANFIIRLRSFSGIEPFELTNNLTGERLTLRRINEDKWLLVRCPIGQEDKWAEWEDEANGWECYYQWNLIIVCFNNSDTGDGLASSVPVSRIFEGLEHH
;
A
#
# COMPACT_ATOMS: atom_id res chain seq x y z
N MET A 1 0.56 -3.92 16.70
CA MET A 1 1.47 -3.07 17.48
C MET A 1 1.18 -1.60 17.18
N GLU A 2 0.78 -0.84 18.20
CA GLU A 2 0.78 0.64 18.37
C GLU A 2 2.16 1.29 18.38
N ILE A 3 2.49 2.21 17.48
CA ILE A 3 3.55 3.22 17.69
C ILE A 3 2.89 4.59 17.77
N ASP A 4 2.78 5.13 18.98
CA ASP A 4 2.15 6.42 19.25
C ASP A 4 3.10 7.33 20.03
N ARG A 5 2.73 8.59 20.19
CA ARG A 5 3.44 9.53 21.06
C ARG A 5 3.47 8.99 22.49
N ALA A 6 4.60 9.11 23.17
CA ALA A 6 4.76 8.69 24.55
C ALA A 6 3.90 9.52 25.51
N ILE A 7 3.33 8.87 26.53
CA ILE A 7 2.63 9.55 27.64
C ILE A 7 3.64 10.48 28.35
N GLY A 8 3.41 11.79 28.29
CA GLY A 8 4.33 12.82 28.82
C GLY A 8 5.01 13.68 27.74
N GLY A 9 4.79 13.40 26.46
CA GLY A 9 5.04 14.34 25.36
C GLY A 9 6.42 14.28 24.70
N ASN A 10 7.37 13.53 25.26
CA ASN A 10 8.73 13.40 24.72
C ASN A 10 8.92 12.02 24.06
N GLY A 11 8.89 11.99 22.73
CA GLY A 11 9.23 10.82 21.91
C GLY A 11 8.09 9.85 21.64
N ALA A 12 8.45 8.69 21.08
CA ALA A 12 7.55 7.62 20.69
C ALA A 12 7.55 6.44 21.68
N GLY A 13 6.45 5.71 21.74
CA GLY A 13 6.35 4.48 22.53
C GLY A 13 5.43 3.44 21.89
N ILE A 14 5.65 2.19 22.26
CA ILE A 14 4.94 1.03 21.71
C ILE A 14 3.81 0.59 22.64
N ARG A 15 2.63 0.31 22.08
CA ARG A 15 1.49 -0.23 22.81
C ARG A 15 0.92 -1.48 22.13
N ASN A 16 0.52 -2.45 22.93
CA ASN A 16 -0.31 -3.56 22.43
C ASN A 16 -1.79 -3.23 22.68
N LYS A 17 -2.56 -2.98 21.62
CA LYS A 17 -4.00 -2.66 21.71
C LYS A 17 -4.84 -3.76 22.37
N ARG A 18 -4.38 -5.01 22.32
CA ARG A 18 -5.05 -6.16 22.95
C ARG A 18 -4.70 -6.29 24.44
N SER A 19 -3.72 -5.54 24.92
CA SER A 19 -3.25 -5.55 26.31
C SER A 19 -3.73 -4.29 27.05
N ARG A 20 -3.93 -4.42 28.36
CA ARG A 20 -4.13 -3.26 29.26
C ARG A 20 -2.80 -2.70 29.79
N GLU A 21 -1.68 -3.24 29.32
CA GLU A 21 -0.35 -2.81 29.73
C GLU A 21 -0.06 -1.37 29.30
N PRO A 22 0.77 -0.66 30.10
CA PRO A 22 1.20 0.68 29.76
C PRO A 22 2.03 0.68 28.47
N GLN A 23 2.13 1.86 27.86
CA GLN A 23 3.01 2.08 26.71
C GLN A 23 4.47 1.86 27.14
N LEU A 24 5.20 1.09 26.34
CA LEU A 24 6.60 0.77 26.55
C LEU A 24 7.49 1.67 25.67
N PRO A 25 8.75 1.93 26.06
CA PRO A 25 9.69 2.62 25.19
C PRO A 25 9.98 1.81 23.93
N ILE A 26 10.41 2.48 22.86
CA ILE A 26 10.87 1.79 21.65
C ILE A 26 12.11 0.95 21.98
N PRO A 27 12.08 -0.37 21.71
CA PRO A 27 13.24 -1.24 21.93
C PRO A 27 14.46 -0.74 21.14
N GLN A 28 15.63 -0.69 21.78
CA GLN A 28 16.91 -0.36 21.14
C GLN A 28 17.72 -1.59 20.74
N GLU A 29 17.30 -2.76 21.21
CA GLU A 29 17.95 -4.03 20.87
C GLU A 29 17.59 -4.50 19.45
N PRO A 30 18.42 -5.36 18.84
CA PRO A 30 18.10 -6.02 17.59
C PRO A 30 16.86 -6.91 17.72
N ILE A 31 16.13 -7.06 16.63
CA ILE A 31 14.98 -7.98 16.58
C ILE A 31 15.52 -9.41 16.64
N PRO A 32 14.89 -10.31 17.41
CA PRO A 32 15.26 -11.72 17.40
C PRO A 32 15.23 -12.28 15.97
N THR A 33 16.30 -12.95 15.56
CA THR A 33 16.47 -13.53 14.20
C THR A 33 15.45 -14.60 13.84
N LYS A 34 14.68 -15.10 14.82
CA LYS A 34 13.62 -16.10 14.64
C LYS A 34 12.26 -15.48 14.24
N VAL A 35 12.12 -14.16 14.29
CA VAL A 35 10.88 -13.50 13.84
C VAL A 35 10.84 -13.55 12.32
N ILE A 36 9.78 -14.13 11.77
CA ILE A 36 9.60 -14.33 10.32
C ILE A 36 8.52 -13.42 9.71
N GLY A 37 7.86 -12.60 10.52
CA GLY A 37 6.80 -11.69 10.10
C GLY A 37 6.04 -11.09 11.28
N PHE A 38 5.01 -10.30 10.98
CA PHE A 38 4.13 -9.68 11.99
C PHE A 38 2.68 -9.60 11.48
N GLU A 39 1.71 -9.59 12.38
CA GLU A 39 0.30 -9.41 12.01
C GLU A 39 0.06 -7.97 11.52
N ARG A 40 0.40 -6.97 12.34
CA ARG A 40 0.14 -5.56 12.04
C ARG A 40 1.00 -4.59 12.84
N ILE A 41 1.54 -3.58 12.17
CA ILE A 41 2.15 -2.39 12.77
C ILE A 41 1.29 -1.19 12.40
N ILE A 42 0.95 -0.34 13.36
CA ILE A 42 0.22 0.89 13.13
C ILE A 42 1.11 2.03 13.62
N ILE A 43 1.34 3.01 12.76
CA ILE A 43 2.21 4.15 13.01
C ILE A 43 1.33 5.38 13.15
N GLY A 44 1.17 5.85 14.38
CA GLY A 44 0.47 7.09 14.74
C GLY A 44 1.39 8.29 14.92
N TYR A 45 2.66 8.04 15.23
CA TYR A 45 3.68 9.06 15.51
C TYR A 45 5.02 8.63 14.88
N ILE A 46 5.78 9.61 14.35
CA ILE A 46 7.13 9.39 13.83
C ILE A 46 8.09 10.42 14.40
N ASP A 47 9.19 9.91 14.95
CA ASP A 47 10.41 10.64 15.24
C ASP A 47 11.63 9.82 14.74
N GLN A 48 12.83 10.30 15.04
CA GLN A 48 14.07 9.62 14.68
C GLN A 48 14.16 8.20 15.27
N SER A 49 13.68 7.99 16.50
CA SER A 49 13.71 6.68 17.16
C SER A 49 12.79 5.66 16.48
N VAL A 50 11.65 6.11 15.97
CA VAL A 50 10.73 5.30 15.15
C VAL A 50 11.40 4.91 13.83
N ILE A 51 12.09 5.83 13.17
CA ILE A 51 12.78 5.54 11.90
C ILE A 51 13.86 4.48 12.11
N GLU A 52 14.71 4.64 13.13
CA GLU A 52 15.76 3.68 13.48
C GLU A 52 15.19 2.32 13.88
N PHE A 53 14.04 2.30 14.56
CA PHE A 53 13.31 1.09 14.84
C PHE A 53 12.81 0.41 13.56
N LEU A 54 12.13 1.14 12.67
CA LEU A 54 11.63 0.59 11.40
C LEU A 54 12.75 0.10 10.48
N GLN A 55 13.91 0.76 10.48
CA GLN A 55 15.10 0.30 9.76
C GLN A 55 15.60 -1.06 10.26
N ARG A 56 15.58 -1.31 11.57
CA ARG A 56 15.89 -2.62 12.14
C ARG A 56 14.84 -3.67 11.75
N PHE A 57 13.58 -3.26 11.64
CA PHE A 57 12.47 -4.09 11.17
C PHE A 57 12.47 -4.38 9.66
N ARG A 58 13.31 -3.68 8.89
CA ARG A 58 13.37 -3.85 7.42
C ARG A 58 13.71 -5.28 6.99
N CYS A 59 14.46 -6.03 7.80
CA CYS A 59 14.73 -7.43 7.52
C CYS A 59 13.45 -8.29 7.42
N LEU A 60 12.41 -7.97 8.21
CA LEU A 60 11.11 -8.65 8.17
C LEU A 60 10.27 -8.24 6.95
N PHE A 61 10.48 -7.03 6.43
CA PHE A 61 9.81 -6.56 5.22
C PHE A 61 10.31 -7.30 3.96
N ASN A 62 11.55 -7.78 3.99
CA ASN A 62 12.22 -8.38 2.84
C ASN A 62 11.89 -9.87 2.61
N SER A 63 11.33 -10.60 3.59
CA SER A 63 11.14 -12.06 3.50
C SER A 63 9.80 -12.50 2.93
N SER A 64 8.75 -11.69 3.03
CA SER A 64 7.37 -12.13 2.78
C SER A 64 6.48 -11.08 2.08
N GLY A 65 7.10 -10.04 1.53
CA GLY A 65 6.39 -8.87 1.01
C GLY A 65 5.73 -8.03 2.10
N THR A 66 5.57 -6.74 1.84
CA THR A 66 4.97 -5.78 2.78
C THR A 66 3.66 -5.25 2.23
N ASN A 67 2.62 -5.28 3.05
CA ASN A 67 1.35 -4.62 2.75
C ASN A 67 1.34 -3.25 3.43
N VAL A 68 0.99 -2.20 2.68
CA VAL A 68 0.96 -0.84 3.21
C VAL A 68 -0.45 -0.28 3.04
N TYR A 69 -1.01 0.19 4.15
CA TYR A 69 -2.25 0.94 4.18
C TYR A 69 -1.97 2.36 4.68
N ILE A 70 -2.20 3.33 3.80
CA ILE A 70 -2.12 4.74 4.15
C ILE A 70 -3.55 5.20 4.49
N ALA A 71 -3.82 5.42 5.77
CA ALA A 71 -5.17 5.77 6.19
C ALA A 71 -5.44 7.25 5.94
N ARG A 72 -6.60 7.55 5.35
CA ARG A 72 -7.08 8.91 5.13
C ARG A 72 -7.18 9.65 6.47
N ASN A 73 -6.42 10.74 6.63
CA ASN A 73 -6.66 11.74 7.66
C ASN A 73 -7.14 13.06 7.01
N LEU A 74 -8.03 13.77 7.71
CA LEU A 74 -8.69 15.00 7.28
C LEU A 74 -7.84 16.27 7.52
N CYS A 75 -6.62 16.17 8.03
CA CYS A 75 -5.86 17.34 8.48
C CYS A 75 -4.38 17.29 8.04
N ASP A 76 -3.82 18.51 7.84
CA ASP A 76 -2.50 18.86 7.29
C ASP A 76 -1.87 17.83 6.32
N GLN A 77 -2.40 17.83 5.08
CA GLN A 77 -1.91 16.96 4.00
C GLN A 77 -0.44 17.22 3.66
N SER A 78 0.06 18.46 3.81
CA SER A 78 1.41 18.83 3.37
C SER A 78 2.49 18.14 4.21
N ARG A 79 2.38 18.22 5.55
CA ARG A 79 3.31 17.59 6.49
C ARG A 79 3.21 16.07 6.46
N ARG A 80 1.98 15.53 6.40
CA ARG A 80 1.75 14.08 6.26
C ARG A 80 2.43 13.52 5.01
N ARG A 81 2.27 14.22 3.89
CA ARG A 81 2.90 13.85 2.63
C ARG A 81 4.41 13.86 2.74
N GLU A 82 5.01 14.90 3.33
CA GLU A 82 6.46 14.98 3.51
C GLU A 82 6.99 13.80 4.34
N ILE A 83 6.30 13.45 5.43
CA ILE A 83 6.67 12.31 6.27
C ILE A 83 6.54 10.99 5.53
N ILE A 84 5.41 10.75 4.86
CA ILE A 84 5.20 9.51 4.08
C ILE A 84 6.29 9.39 3.03
N HIS A 85 6.54 10.47 2.29
CA HIS A 85 7.48 10.49 1.19
C HIS A 85 8.94 10.33 1.65
N GLN A 86 9.39 11.13 2.62
CA GLN A 86 10.81 11.16 3.01
C GLN A 86 11.19 10.09 4.04
N LYS A 87 10.25 9.68 4.91
CA LYS A 87 10.56 8.84 6.07
C LYS A 87 10.03 7.42 5.93
N ILE A 88 8.80 7.24 5.42
CA ILE A 88 8.19 5.91 5.31
C ILE A 88 8.51 5.24 3.98
N TRP A 89 8.32 5.93 2.86
CA TRP A 89 8.45 5.35 1.52
C TRP A 89 9.79 4.63 1.29
N PRO A 90 10.96 5.21 1.64
CA PRO A 90 12.25 4.55 1.44
C PRO A 90 12.47 3.28 2.29
N LEU A 91 11.63 3.04 3.30
CA LEU A 91 11.71 1.86 4.16
C LEU A 91 10.96 0.67 3.56
N VAL A 92 9.92 0.94 2.75
CA VAL A 92 8.98 -0.08 2.28
C VAL A 92 9.05 -0.30 0.76
N ASN A 93 9.44 0.71 -0.03
CA ASN A 93 9.31 0.72 -1.50
C ASN A 93 9.84 -0.53 -2.22
N ASP A 94 10.96 -1.09 -1.78
CA ASP A 94 11.60 -2.23 -2.44
C ASP A 94 10.75 -3.51 -2.37
N ASN A 95 9.97 -3.68 -1.30
CA ASN A 95 9.28 -4.94 -0.99
C ASN A 95 7.78 -4.81 -0.79
N ILE A 96 7.19 -3.68 -1.21
CA ILE A 96 5.73 -3.59 -1.19
C ILE A 96 5.13 -4.56 -2.20
N CYS A 97 4.32 -5.49 -1.69
CA CYS A 97 3.55 -6.42 -2.49
C CYS A 97 2.07 -6.00 -2.57
N GLY A 98 1.59 -5.23 -1.59
CA GLY A 98 0.20 -4.80 -1.54
C GLY A 98 0.02 -3.37 -1.04
N PHE A 99 -0.89 -2.64 -1.68
CA PHE A 99 -1.23 -1.27 -1.31
C PHE A 99 -2.72 -1.12 -1.06
N ARG A 100 -3.09 -0.38 -0.01
CA ARG A 100 -4.43 0.16 0.15
C ARG A 100 -4.36 1.68 0.22
N LEU A 101 -5.08 2.34 -0.68
CA LEU A 101 -4.99 3.79 -0.89
C LEU A 101 -6.36 4.40 -1.17
N TYR A 102 -6.52 5.68 -0.82
CA TYR A 102 -7.61 6.52 -1.30
C TYR A 102 -7.15 7.42 -2.46
N PHE A 103 -8.11 8.03 -3.17
CA PHE A 103 -7.86 8.91 -4.33
C PHE A 103 -6.73 9.92 -4.11
N SER A 104 -6.84 10.72 -3.05
CA SER A 104 -5.86 11.74 -2.72
C SER A 104 -4.46 11.17 -2.41
N ASP A 105 -4.37 9.98 -1.84
CA ASP A 105 -3.07 9.41 -1.46
C ASP A 105 -2.26 9.01 -2.72
N LEU A 106 -2.92 8.56 -3.80
CA LEU A 106 -2.23 8.21 -5.04
C LEU A 106 -1.77 9.47 -5.81
N ASP A 107 -2.57 10.54 -5.81
CA ASP A 107 -2.16 11.83 -6.38
C ASP A 107 -0.88 12.35 -5.71
N ASP A 108 -0.83 12.27 -4.37
CA ASP A 108 0.34 12.71 -3.60
C ASP A 108 1.59 11.86 -3.91
N LEU A 109 1.43 10.55 -4.06
CA LEU A 109 2.50 9.64 -4.45
C LEU A 109 2.99 9.91 -5.88
N ARG A 110 2.09 10.21 -6.82
CA ARG A 110 2.45 10.50 -8.20
C ARG A 110 3.20 11.81 -8.38
N GLN A 111 3.00 12.77 -7.48
CA GLN A 111 3.81 13.99 -7.47
C GLN A 111 5.27 13.73 -7.06
N PHE A 112 5.57 12.62 -6.36
CA PHE A 112 6.96 12.20 -6.15
C PHE A 112 7.54 11.54 -7.40
N SER A 113 6.80 10.60 -7.97
CA SER A 113 7.18 9.92 -9.19
C SER A 113 5.93 9.53 -9.97
N PRO A 114 5.72 10.06 -11.18
CA PRO A 114 4.52 9.73 -11.96
C PRO A 114 4.34 8.22 -12.20
N THR A 115 5.47 7.49 -12.31
CA THR A 115 5.52 6.05 -12.56
C THR A 115 5.63 5.19 -11.29
N ILE A 116 5.37 5.77 -10.11
CA ILE A 116 5.65 5.13 -8.81
C ILE A 116 5.07 3.72 -8.65
N LEU A 117 3.85 3.49 -9.16
CA LEU A 117 3.20 2.17 -9.09
C LEU A 117 3.95 1.12 -9.92
N ARG A 118 4.48 1.49 -11.10
CA ARG A 118 5.26 0.60 -11.95
C ARG A 118 6.68 0.37 -11.43
N ASN A 119 7.23 1.35 -10.71
CA ASN A 119 8.56 1.23 -10.11
C ASN A 119 8.59 0.25 -8.92
N CYS A 120 7.43 -0.09 -8.34
CA CYS A 120 7.32 -1.09 -7.28
C CYS A 120 7.29 -2.51 -7.90
N ALA A 121 8.47 -3.12 -8.08
CA ALA A 121 8.61 -4.42 -8.77
C ALA A 121 7.76 -5.55 -8.15
N ASN A 122 7.64 -5.56 -6.82
CA ASN A 122 6.89 -6.59 -6.10
C ASN A 122 5.38 -6.31 -6.01
N LEU A 123 4.91 -5.11 -6.39
CA LEU A 123 3.52 -4.68 -6.20
C LEU A 123 2.54 -5.52 -7.02
N ARG A 124 1.82 -6.39 -6.32
CA ARG A 124 0.89 -7.36 -6.88
C ARG A 124 -0.55 -6.94 -6.68
N SER A 125 -0.89 -6.43 -5.49
CA SER A 125 -2.28 -6.13 -5.13
C SER A 125 -2.49 -4.65 -4.80
N ILE A 126 -3.54 -4.03 -5.35
CA ILE A 126 -3.99 -2.70 -4.94
C ILE A 126 -5.46 -2.76 -4.52
N ASP A 127 -5.75 -2.24 -3.34
CA ASP A 127 -7.08 -1.95 -2.81
C ASP A 127 -7.36 -0.47 -2.93
N THR A 128 -8.27 -0.12 -3.84
CA THR A 128 -8.66 1.26 -4.07
C THR A 128 -10.10 1.48 -3.65
N VAL A 129 -10.30 2.49 -2.80
CA VAL A 129 -11.65 2.92 -2.41
C VAL A 129 -12.06 4.10 -3.29
N GLY A 130 -12.98 3.85 -4.22
CA GLY A 130 -13.57 4.88 -5.08
C GLY A 130 -12.84 5.16 -6.40
N PHE A 131 -11.89 4.31 -6.82
CA PHE A 131 -11.27 4.40 -8.15
C PHE A 131 -12.00 3.54 -9.18
N SER A 132 -11.99 4.00 -10.43
CA SER A 132 -12.32 3.21 -11.62
C SER A 132 -11.18 3.36 -12.63
N PRO A 133 -10.75 2.29 -13.32
CA PRO A 133 -9.75 2.41 -14.39
C PRO A 133 -10.17 3.43 -15.45
N GLU A 134 -9.25 4.33 -15.80
CA GLU A 134 -9.42 5.32 -16.86
C GLU A 134 -8.56 4.97 -18.09
N PHE A 135 -9.06 5.32 -19.27
CA PHE A 135 -8.42 5.06 -20.56
C PHE A 135 -8.31 6.36 -21.37
N PRO A 136 -7.22 6.58 -22.11
CA PRO A 136 -6.10 5.65 -22.35
C PRO A 136 -5.19 5.50 -21.12
N ALA A 137 -4.56 4.33 -21.00
CA ALA A 137 -3.64 4.02 -19.91
C ALA A 137 -2.33 4.81 -20.06
N ASP A 138 -2.02 5.66 -19.11
CA ASP A 138 -0.82 6.51 -19.11
C ASP A 138 -0.39 6.80 -17.67
N ASP A 139 0.90 7.02 -17.44
CA ASP A 139 1.47 7.38 -16.14
C ASP A 139 2.47 8.55 -16.23
N ASN A 140 2.41 9.31 -17.33
CA ASN A 140 3.10 10.59 -17.47
C ASN A 140 2.67 11.59 -16.39
N ALA A 141 3.44 12.67 -16.22
CA ALA A 141 3.18 13.70 -15.21
C ALA A 141 1.77 14.33 -15.33
N ASP A 142 1.25 14.45 -16.56
CA ASP A 142 -0.06 15.03 -16.85
C ASP A 142 -1.22 14.03 -16.75
N ALA A 143 -0.94 12.73 -16.63
CA ALA A 143 -1.97 11.71 -16.54
C ALA A 143 -2.74 11.79 -15.21
N SER A 144 -3.97 11.29 -15.17
CA SER A 144 -4.71 11.11 -13.91
C SER A 144 -4.18 9.91 -13.10
N SER A 145 -4.54 9.83 -11.83
CA SER A 145 -4.22 8.68 -10.98
C SER A 145 -4.92 7.40 -11.44
N GLU A 146 -6.14 7.52 -11.98
CA GLU A 146 -6.88 6.45 -12.63
C GLU A 146 -6.17 5.94 -13.89
N GLN A 147 -5.63 6.83 -14.73
CA GLN A 147 -4.85 6.43 -15.90
C GLN A 147 -3.57 5.68 -15.49
N ALA A 148 -2.89 6.17 -14.45
CA ALA A 148 -1.66 5.55 -13.95
C ALA A 148 -1.93 4.16 -13.33
N LEU A 149 -3.05 4.02 -12.62
CA LEU A 149 -3.54 2.74 -12.14
C LEU A 149 -3.82 1.77 -13.29
N THR A 150 -4.50 2.23 -14.35
CA THR A 150 -4.72 1.43 -15.55
C THR A 150 -3.39 1.05 -16.20
N LYS A 151 -2.42 1.96 -16.29
CA LYS A 151 -1.10 1.69 -16.86
C LYS A 151 -0.35 0.62 -16.07
N TRP A 152 -0.37 0.71 -14.74
CA TRP A 152 0.18 -0.33 -13.86
C TRP A 152 -0.51 -1.67 -14.10
N LEU A 153 -1.84 -1.72 -14.16
CA LEU A 153 -2.61 -2.95 -14.34
C LEU A 153 -2.34 -3.63 -15.68
N PHE A 154 -2.19 -2.86 -16.76
CA PHE A 154 -1.97 -3.35 -18.12
C PHE A 154 -0.49 -3.60 -18.46
N THR A 155 0.43 -3.27 -17.56
CA THR A 155 1.83 -3.68 -17.70
C THR A 155 1.98 -5.10 -17.16
N SER A 156 2.72 -5.99 -17.83
CA SER A 156 2.98 -7.34 -17.28
C SER A 156 3.89 -7.29 -16.04
N ARG A 157 3.87 -8.35 -15.23
CA ARG A 157 4.86 -8.54 -14.15
C ARG A 157 5.97 -9.47 -14.64
N GLY A 158 7.18 -9.27 -14.14
CA GLY A 158 8.33 -10.11 -14.49
C GLY A 158 8.25 -11.54 -13.96
N ASP A 159 7.45 -11.79 -12.92
CA ASP A 159 7.28 -13.11 -12.30
C ASP A 159 6.10 -13.92 -12.88
N GLY A 160 5.36 -13.36 -13.85
CA GLY A 160 4.22 -14.01 -14.49
C GLY A 160 2.95 -14.12 -13.65
N LEU A 161 2.97 -13.70 -12.37
CA LEU A 161 1.80 -13.71 -11.50
C LEU A 161 0.79 -12.63 -11.92
N PRO A 162 -0.53 -12.85 -11.73
CA PRO A 162 -1.52 -11.84 -12.03
C PRO A 162 -1.46 -10.69 -11.02
N LYS A 163 -1.65 -9.48 -11.52
CA LYS A 163 -1.96 -8.32 -10.68
C LYS A 163 -3.38 -8.42 -10.14
N MET A 164 -3.58 -8.02 -8.90
CA MET A 164 -4.87 -8.01 -8.23
C MET A 164 -5.30 -6.57 -7.98
N LEU A 165 -6.50 -6.23 -8.42
CA LEU A 165 -7.08 -4.91 -8.16
C LEU A 165 -8.44 -5.08 -7.50
N TYR A 166 -8.65 -4.38 -6.40
CA TYR A 166 -9.97 -4.17 -5.86
C TYR A 166 -10.38 -2.72 -6.11
N CYS A 167 -11.43 -2.53 -6.92
CA CYS A 167 -11.87 -1.20 -7.32
C CYS A 167 -13.36 -1.17 -7.65
N TRP A 168 -13.82 0.02 -8.01
CA TRP A 168 -15.15 0.23 -8.56
C TRP A 168 -15.02 0.18 -10.08
N LEU A 169 -16.08 -0.24 -10.78
CA LEU A 169 -16.11 -0.16 -12.25
C LEU A 169 -17.30 0.67 -12.67
N SER A 170 -17.02 1.82 -13.27
CA SER A 170 -18.06 2.72 -13.81
C SER A 170 -18.61 2.24 -15.15
N SER A 171 -17.78 1.62 -15.99
CA SER A 171 -18.17 1.11 -17.30
C SER A 171 -17.23 0.01 -17.77
N ALA A 172 -17.80 -1.10 -18.25
CA ALA A 172 -17.03 -2.18 -18.87
C ALA A 172 -16.61 -1.86 -20.31
N GLU A 173 -17.31 -0.95 -21.01
CA GLU A 173 -17.13 -0.76 -22.47
C GLU A 173 -15.76 -0.20 -22.84
N LYS A 174 -15.24 0.76 -22.06
CA LYS A 174 -13.88 1.27 -22.26
C LYS A 174 -12.83 0.17 -22.08
N LEU A 175 -13.03 -0.68 -21.07
CA LEU A 175 -12.14 -1.79 -20.77
C LEU A 175 -12.20 -2.87 -21.86
N LYS A 176 -13.40 -3.25 -22.33
CA LYS A 176 -13.59 -4.18 -23.46
C LYS A 176 -12.86 -3.68 -24.70
N ARG A 177 -13.07 -2.41 -25.07
CA ARG A 177 -12.40 -1.79 -26.22
C ARG A 177 -10.88 -1.79 -26.05
N SER A 178 -10.37 -1.45 -24.86
CA SER A 178 -8.94 -1.47 -24.59
C SER A 178 -8.35 -2.88 -24.66
N PHE A 179 -9.10 -3.91 -24.23
CA PHE A 179 -8.65 -5.29 -24.28
C PHE A 179 -8.58 -5.82 -25.73
N VAL A 180 -9.61 -5.59 -26.53
CA VAL A 180 -9.66 -6.04 -27.94
C VAL A 180 -8.54 -5.42 -28.78
N ASN A 181 -8.17 -4.17 -28.48
CA ASN A 181 -7.11 -3.45 -29.19
C ASN A 181 -5.72 -3.63 -28.56
N ALA A 182 -5.58 -4.43 -27.51
CA ALA A 182 -4.29 -4.63 -26.86
C ALA A 182 -3.33 -5.40 -27.77
N LEU A 183 -2.09 -4.92 -27.87
CA LEU A 183 -1.00 -5.56 -28.60
C LEU A 183 -0.06 -6.35 -27.67
N GLU A 184 -0.11 -6.05 -26.37
CA GLU A 184 0.72 -6.66 -25.34
C GLU A 184 -0.14 -7.47 -24.37
N SER A 185 0.38 -8.62 -23.96
CA SER A 185 -0.24 -9.47 -22.94
C SER A 185 -0.13 -8.85 -21.55
N ALA A 186 -1.21 -8.97 -20.76
CA ALA A 186 -1.23 -8.60 -19.37
C ALA A 186 -2.13 -9.55 -18.57
N ASN A 187 -1.65 -9.96 -17.39
CA ASN A 187 -2.36 -10.88 -16.51
C ASN A 187 -2.89 -10.13 -15.30
N PHE A 188 -4.21 -10.09 -15.14
CA PHE A 188 -4.80 -9.48 -13.95
C PHE A 188 -6.14 -10.09 -13.55
N ILE A 189 -6.45 -9.93 -12.27
CA ILE A 189 -7.72 -10.25 -11.64
C ILE A 189 -8.22 -8.97 -10.97
N ILE A 190 -9.40 -8.50 -11.38
CA ILE A 190 -10.08 -7.37 -10.73
C ILE A 190 -11.29 -7.89 -9.98
N ARG A 191 -11.31 -7.66 -8.67
CA ARG A 191 -12.48 -7.85 -7.84
C ARG A 191 -13.24 -6.52 -7.78
N LEU A 192 -14.50 -6.56 -8.17
CA LEU A 192 -15.33 -5.38 -8.31
C LEU A 192 -16.45 -5.40 -7.28
N ARG A 193 -16.73 -4.23 -6.71
CA ARG A 193 -17.95 -3.95 -5.97
C ARG A 193 -18.91 -3.24 -6.92
N SER A 194 -20.00 -3.89 -7.33
CA SER A 194 -20.90 -3.36 -8.37
C SER A 194 -22.17 -2.75 -7.80
N PHE A 195 -22.71 -1.75 -8.50
CA PHE A 195 -24.15 -1.43 -8.51
C PHE A 195 -24.77 -1.86 -9.86
N SER A 196 -26.09 -1.81 -9.96
CA SER A 196 -26.92 -2.28 -11.08
C SER A 196 -26.42 -1.86 -12.47
N GLY A 197 -26.52 -2.77 -13.45
CA GLY A 197 -26.30 -2.47 -14.88
C GLY A 197 -25.05 -3.08 -15.52
N ILE A 198 -24.28 -3.89 -14.78
CA ILE A 198 -23.16 -4.66 -15.32
C ILE A 198 -23.65 -6.08 -15.64
N GLU A 199 -23.36 -6.56 -16.85
CA GLU A 199 -23.69 -7.91 -17.30
C GLU A 199 -22.41 -8.75 -17.47
N PRO A 200 -22.47 -10.08 -17.22
CA PRO A 200 -21.35 -10.97 -17.50
C PRO A 200 -20.99 -10.94 -18.99
N PHE A 201 -19.72 -11.09 -19.30
CA PHE A 201 -19.26 -11.22 -20.68
C PHE A 201 -17.97 -12.01 -20.77
N GLU A 202 -17.68 -12.50 -21.97
CA GLU A 202 -16.43 -13.13 -22.32
C GLU A 202 -15.96 -12.57 -23.66
N LEU A 203 -14.68 -12.18 -23.71
CA LEU A 203 -14.02 -11.69 -24.92
C LEU A 203 -12.70 -12.41 -25.09
N THR A 204 -12.33 -12.67 -26.33
CA THR A 204 -11.02 -13.20 -26.69
C THR A 204 -10.24 -12.18 -27.50
N ASN A 205 -8.95 -12.09 -27.22
CA ASN A 205 -8.00 -11.36 -28.05
C ASN A 205 -7.07 -12.39 -28.69
N ASN A 206 -7.31 -12.68 -29.97
CA ASN A 206 -6.52 -13.67 -30.72
C ASN A 206 -5.08 -13.21 -31.00
N LEU A 207 -4.80 -11.90 -30.93
CA LEU A 207 -3.45 -11.37 -31.14
C LEU A 207 -2.57 -11.65 -29.92
N THR A 208 -3.09 -11.41 -28.71
CA THR A 208 -2.34 -11.67 -27.46
C THR A 208 -2.51 -13.10 -26.95
N GLY A 209 -3.48 -13.85 -27.48
CA GLY A 209 -3.79 -15.21 -27.01
C GLY A 209 -4.43 -15.21 -25.62
N GLU A 210 -5.20 -14.17 -25.30
CA GLU A 210 -5.80 -13.97 -23.97
C GLU A 210 -7.32 -13.96 -24.03
N ARG A 211 -7.92 -14.21 -22.87
CA ARG A 211 -9.34 -14.07 -22.63
C ARG A 211 -9.59 -13.08 -21.51
N LEU A 212 -10.64 -12.28 -21.67
CA LEU A 212 -11.19 -11.40 -20.66
C LEU A 212 -12.61 -11.86 -20.30
N THR A 213 -12.81 -12.30 -19.06
CA THR A 213 -14.12 -12.73 -18.56
C THR A 213 -14.58 -11.85 -17.41
N LEU A 214 -15.83 -11.39 -17.46
CA LEU A 214 -16.52 -10.80 -16.32
C LEU A 214 -17.62 -11.74 -15.86
N ARG A 215 -17.61 -12.12 -14.59
CA ARG A 215 -18.64 -12.97 -13.98
C ARG A 215 -19.01 -12.52 -12.58
N ARG A 216 -20.24 -12.81 -12.19
CA ARG A 216 -20.75 -12.53 -10.84
C ARG A 216 -20.29 -13.63 -9.88
N ILE A 217 -19.72 -13.25 -8.73
CA ILE A 217 -19.32 -14.20 -7.68
C ILE A 217 -20.44 -14.34 -6.64
N ASN A 218 -21.03 -13.22 -6.23
CA ASN A 218 -22.15 -13.20 -5.29
C ASN A 218 -23.04 -11.97 -5.53
N GLU A 219 -23.93 -11.65 -4.60
CA GLU A 219 -24.91 -10.58 -4.78
C GLU A 219 -24.27 -9.23 -5.15
N ASP A 220 -23.14 -8.88 -4.54
CA ASP A 220 -22.50 -7.56 -4.67
C ASP A 220 -21.10 -7.59 -5.31
N LYS A 221 -20.53 -8.79 -5.51
CA LYS A 221 -19.15 -8.97 -5.96
C LYS A 221 -19.07 -9.59 -7.35
N TRP A 222 -18.20 -8.99 -8.16
CA TRP A 222 -17.90 -9.44 -9.51
C TRP A 222 -16.40 -9.70 -9.67
N LEU A 223 -16.05 -10.62 -10.56
CA LEU A 223 -14.68 -10.94 -10.89
C LEU A 223 -14.46 -10.69 -12.38
N LEU A 224 -13.52 -9.81 -12.68
CA LEU A 224 -13.00 -9.63 -14.03
C LEU A 224 -11.62 -10.27 -14.11
N VAL A 225 -11.43 -11.18 -15.05
CA VAL A 225 -10.19 -11.94 -15.19
C VAL A 225 -9.67 -11.76 -16.60
N ARG A 226 -8.42 -11.29 -16.74
CA ARG A 226 -7.68 -11.30 -18.00
C ARG A 226 -6.55 -12.33 -17.88
N CYS A 227 -6.67 -13.43 -18.61
CA CYS A 227 -5.76 -14.57 -18.50
C CYS A 227 -5.32 -15.10 -19.89
N PRO A 228 -4.15 -15.76 -20.00
CA PRO A 228 -3.78 -16.50 -21.19
C PRO A 228 -4.74 -17.67 -21.43
N ILE A 229 -5.08 -17.91 -22.70
CA ILE A 229 -5.92 -19.06 -23.10
C ILE A 229 -5.15 -20.36 -22.84
N GLY A 230 -5.80 -21.35 -22.21
CA GLY A 230 -5.21 -22.67 -21.94
C GLY A 230 -4.42 -22.77 -20.63
N GLN A 231 -4.52 -21.78 -19.73
CA GLN A 231 -3.93 -21.83 -18.38
C GLN A 231 -4.98 -21.79 -17.26
N GLU A 232 -6.24 -22.08 -17.56
CA GLU A 232 -7.38 -21.91 -16.64
C GLU A 232 -7.20 -22.60 -15.28
N ASP A 233 -6.67 -23.83 -15.28
CA ASP A 233 -6.52 -24.61 -14.05
C ASP A 233 -5.56 -23.95 -13.04
N LYS A 234 -4.55 -23.22 -13.53
CA LYS A 234 -3.62 -22.47 -12.67
C LYS A 234 -4.24 -21.21 -12.08
N TRP A 235 -5.26 -20.66 -12.75
CA TRP A 235 -5.90 -19.42 -12.33
C TRP A 235 -6.91 -19.62 -11.22
N ALA A 236 -7.46 -20.83 -11.05
CA ALA A 236 -8.41 -21.13 -9.98
C ALA A 236 -7.87 -20.74 -8.59
N GLU A 237 -6.61 -21.07 -8.28
CA GLU A 237 -5.98 -20.71 -7.00
C GLU A 237 -5.86 -19.19 -6.82
N TRP A 238 -5.50 -18.45 -7.88
CA TRP A 238 -5.36 -16.99 -7.82
C TRP A 238 -6.71 -16.26 -7.78
N GLU A 239 -7.73 -16.83 -8.40
CA GLU A 239 -9.10 -16.31 -8.32
C GLU A 239 -9.68 -16.50 -6.91
N ASP A 240 -9.43 -17.65 -6.29
CA ASP A 240 -9.80 -17.90 -4.88
C ASP A 240 -9.03 -16.98 -3.92
N GLU A 241 -7.72 -16.81 -4.15
CA GLU A 241 -6.89 -15.84 -3.42
C GLU A 241 -7.50 -14.43 -3.54
N ALA A 242 -7.77 -13.95 -4.75
CA ALA A 242 -8.33 -12.63 -4.99
C ALA A 242 -9.74 -12.45 -4.39
N ASN A 243 -10.56 -13.51 -4.38
CA ASN A 243 -11.89 -13.47 -3.78
C ASN A 243 -11.84 -13.40 -2.25
N GLY A 244 -10.90 -14.11 -1.62
CA GLY A 244 -10.64 -14.07 -0.18
C GLY A 244 -9.81 -12.87 0.28
N TRP A 245 -9.21 -12.13 -0.65
CA TRP A 245 -8.26 -11.07 -0.32
C TRP A 245 -8.94 -9.88 0.38
N GLU A 246 -8.45 -9.58 1.58
CA GLU A 246 -8.83 -8.43 2.38
C GLU A 246 -7.57 -7.84 3.02
N CYS A 247 -7.16 -6.65 2.55
CA CYS A 247 -5.92 -5.99 2.94
C CYS A 247 -5.75 -5.89 4.46
N TYR A 248 -6.82 -5.61 5.21
CA TYR A 248 -6.78 -5.46 6.67
C TYR A 248 -6.43 -6.74 7.43
N TYR A 249 -6.68 -7.91 6.86
CA TYR A 249 -6.43 -9.21 7.48
C TYR A 249 -5.14 -9.86 6.96
N GLN A 250 -4.39 -9.16 6.10
CA GLN A 250 -3.09 -9.64 5.64
C GLN A 250 -2.03 -9.49 6.73
N TRP A 251 -1.11 -10.45 6.75
CA TRP A 251 0.12 -10.35 7.52
C TRP A 251 1.05 -9.31 6.88
N ASN A 252 2.05 -8.89 7.64
CA ASN A 252 3.03 -7.88 7.26
C ASN A 252 2.39 -6.54 6.86
N LEU A 253 1.29 -6.20 7.52
CA LEU A 253 0.55 -4.97 7.27
C LEU A 253 1.08 -3.81 8.10
N ILE A 254 1.56 -2.78 7.42
CA ILE A 254 1.91 -1.49 8.00
C ILE A 254 0.77 -0.52 7.72
N ILE A 255 0.18 0.04 8.78
CA ILE A 255 -0.84 1.06 8.70
C ILE A 255 -0.23 2.39 9.13
N VAL A 256 -0.35 3.42 8.30
CA VAL A 256 0.11 4.78 8.63
C VAL A 256 -1.12 5.66 8.91
N CYS A 257 -1.27 6.11 10.16
CA CYS A 257 -2.41 6.86 10.67
C CYS A 257 -1.96 8.02 11.58
N PHE A 258 -1.44 9.13 11.04
CA PHE A 258 -1.08 10.28 11.88
C PHE A 258 -2.32 10.95 12.46
N ASN A 259 -2.34 11.33 13.75
CA ASN A 259 -3.36 12.19 14.36
C ASN A 259 -2.83 13.62 14.59
N ASN A 260 -3.73 14.60 14.67
CA ASN A 260 -3.41 16.04 14.76
C ASN A 260 -2.51 16.46 15.93
N SER A 261 -2.45 15.67 17.01
CA SER A 261 -1.66 15.96 18.22
C SER A 261 -0.20 15.47 18.17
N ASP A 262 0.16 14.70 17.14
CA ASP A 262 1.21 13.69 17.25
C ASP A 262 2.28 13.81 16.14
N THR A 263 2.63 15.03 15.76
CA THR A 263 3.90 15.28 15.06
C THR A 263 4.74 16.24 15.89
N GLY A 264 5.68 15.67 16.65
CA GLY A 264 6.62 16.44 17.44
C GLY A 264 7.50 17.28 16.52
N ASP A 265 7.57 18.57 16.80
CA ASP A 265 8.59 19.45 16.25
C ASP A 265 9.90 19.16 17.02
N GLY A 266 10.56 18.08 16.58
CA GLY A 266 11.79 17.56 17.15
C GLY A 266 13.01 17.85 16.28
N LEU A 267 13.04 18.98 15.57
CA LEU A 267 14.30 19.55 15.09
C LEU A 267 14.89 20.38 16.25
N ALA A 268 15.33 19.68 17.29
CA ALA A 268 16.29 20.27 18.21
C ALA A 268 17.55 20.52 17.41
N SER A 269 17.80 21.80 17.12
CA SER A 269 19.09 22.29 16.67
C SER A 269 20.17 21.68 17.57
N SER A 270 21.17 21.11 16.92
CA SER A 270 22.43 20.73 17.56
C SER A 270 22.98 21.94 18.33
N VAL A 271 22.96 21.88 19.66
CA VAL A 271 23.78 22.76 20.50
C VAL A 271 25.01 21.95 20.91
N PRO A 272 26.23 22.45 20.71
CA PRO A 272 27.44 21.71 21.06
C PRO A 272 27.49 21.46 22.58
N VAL A 273 27.91 20.25 22.95
CA VAL A 273 28.25 19.93 24.34
C VAL A 273 29.47 20.75 24.73
N SER A 274 29.24 21.89 25.37
CA SER A 274 30.22 22.51 26.24
C SER A 274 29.53 23.32 27.32
N ARG A 275 29.86 22.96 28.57
CA ARG A 275 29.63 23.67 29.84
C ARG A 275 28.28 23.45 30.53
N ILE A 276 28.26 22.43 31.40
CA ILE A 276 27.70 22.58 32.75
C ILE A 276 28.67 21.89 33.72
N PHE A 277 29.66 22.64 34.17
CA PHE A 277 30.22 22.56 35.53
C PHE A 277 29.97 23.93 36.16
N GLU A 278 29.88 23.97 37.49
CA GLU A 278 29.53 25.11 38.37
C GLU A 278 28.01 25.34 38.48
N GLY A 279 27.37 25.45 39.64
CA GLY A 279 27.70 25.39 41.07
C GLY A 279 26.33 25.57 41.74
N LEU A 280 26.01 24.94 42.86
CA LEU A 280 26.36 25.44 44.19
C LEU A 280 25.81 24.45 45.23
N GLU A 281 26.67 24.17 46.20
CA GLU A 281 26.36 23.54 47.47
C GLU A 281 25.58 24.48 48.43
N HIS A 282 24.95 23.85 49.42
CA HIS A 282 24.67 24.28 50.80
C HIS A 282 24.00 25.66 51.05
N HIS A 283 22.74 25.64 51.49
CA HIS A 283 22.35 25.54 52.92
C HIS A 283 20.87 25.16 53.07
#